data_AF-A0A160LK36-F1
#
_entry.id   AF-A0A160LK36-F1
#
_cell.length_a   1.000
_cell.length_b   1.000
_cell.length_c   1.000
_cell.angle_alpha   90.00
_cell.angle_beta   90.00
_cell.angle_gamma   90.00
#
_symmetry.space_group_name_H-M   'P 1'
#
loop_
_entity.id
_entity.type
_entity.pdbx_description
1 polymer ?
#
loop_
_entity_poly.entity_id
_entity_poly.type
_entity_poly.pdbx_seq_one_letter_code
_entity_poly.pdbx_strand_id
1 'polypeptide(L)'
;MREMNYGLSGYLAPDGIFYECDYGKHGELAKKLIEKYQVNYTMDYNEMATKGEFLKFGTYPWTGKEGCNGCHVFKSLFHPLTNKQTIWIMENMNKLTDKQRFELKVSLEQEEMVRKKLAIERARNAEKIQVSYRAGTRLSAVGV
;
A
#
# COMPACT_ATOMS: atom_id res chain seq x y z
N MET A 1 -30.98 14.28 5.08
CA MET A 1 -30.26 13.40 6.04
C MET A 1 -28.82 13.85 6.07
N ARG A 2 -28.25 14.16 7.24
CA ARG A 2 -26.80 14.45 7.34
C ARG A 2 -26.05 13.17 7.02
N GLU A 3 -25.22 13.16 5.98
CA GLU A 3 -24.28 12.07 5.73
C GLU A 3 -23.36 11.96 6.95
N MET A 4 -23.51 10.89 7.73
CA MET A 4 -22.57 10.60 8.81
C MET A 4 -21.32 9.99 8.19
N ASN A 5 -20.22 10.75 8.18
CA ASN A 5 -18.91 10.32 7.72
C ASN A 5 -18.35 9.24 8.68
N TYR A 6 -18.70 7.98 8.46
CA TYR A 6 -18.24 6.84 9.27
C TYR A 6 -16.83 6.39 8.90
N GLY A 7 -15.81 7.00 9.51
CA GLY A 7 -14.42 6.63 9.27
C GLY A 7 -14.13 5.13 9.46
N LEU A 8 -13.23 4.60 8.64
CA LEU A 8 -12.89 3.18 8.65
C LEU A 8 -11.82 2.84 9.68
N SER A 9 -12.01 1.74 10.39
CA SER A 9 -11.03 1.20 11.33
C SER A 9 -10.84 -0.28 11.05
N GLY A 10 -9.68 -0.68 10.49
CA GLY A 10 -9.48 -2.07 10.07
C GLY A 10 -8.36 -2.24 9.05
N TYR A 11 -8.38 -3.39 8.38
CA TYR A 11 -7.42 -3.75 7.34
C TYR A 11 -8.13 -4.17 6.06
N LEU A 12 -7.72 -3.61 4.93
CA LEU A 12 -8.11 -4.08 3.60
C LEU A 12 -7.04 -5.05 3.08
N ALA A 13 -7.43 -6.31 2.90
CA ALA A 13 -6.56 -7.38 2.42
C ALA A 13 -6.34 -7.32 0.89
N PRO A 14 -5.30 -7.99 0.36
CA PRO A 14 -5.00 -8.01 -1.09
C PRO A 14 -6.12 -8.63 -1.94
N ASP A 15 -7.00 -9.43 -1.35
CA ASP A 15 -8.17 -10.01 -2.01
C ASP A 15 -9.40 -9.08 -2.03
N GLY A 16 -9.27 -7.84 -1.53
CA GLY A 16 -10.36 -6.86 -1.51
C GLY A 16 -11.35 -7.03 -0.37
N ILE A 17 -11.08 -7.89 0.62
CA ILE A 17 -11.92 -8.04 1.81
C ILE A 17 -11.44 -7.04 2.88
N PHE A 18 -12.36 -6.21 3.37
CA PHE A 18 -12.11 -5.34 4.51
C PHE A 18 -12.49 -6.05 5.82
N TYR A 19 -11.51 -6.16 6.70
CA TYR A 19 -11.69 -6.68 8.05
C TYR A 19 -11.74 -5.50 9.01
N GLU A 20 -12.94 -5.24 9.51
CA GLU A 20 -13.16 -4.19 10.48
C GLU A 20 -12.61 -4.57 11.85
N CYS A 21 -12.13 -3.55 12.57
CA CYS A 21 -11.50 -3.68 13.87
C CYS A 21 -12.25 -2.89 14.93
N ASP A 22 -12.54 -3.53 16.06
CA ASP A 22 -13.00 -2.86 17.27
C ASP A 22 -11.88 -2.05 17.93
N TYR A 23 -12.26 -1.18 18.87
CA TYR A 23 -11.34 -0.39 19.68
C TYR A 23 -10.22 -1.25 20.31
N GLY A 24 -8.97 -0.84 20.12
CA GLY A 24 -7.79 -1.50 20.69
C GLY A 24 -7.41 -2.85 20.08
N LYS A 25 -8.21 -3.40 19.16
CA LYS A 25 -8.03 -4.77 18.63
C LYS A 25 -7.20 -4.88 17.35
N HIS A 26 -6.55 -3.80 16.90
CA HIS A 26 -5.80 -3.84 15.62
C HIS A 26 -4.70 -4.88 15.65
N GLY A 27 -4.00 -5.02 16.79
CA GLY A 27 -2.97 -6.05 16.96
C GLY A 27 -3.54 -7.46 16.90
N GLU A 28 -4.70 -7.71 17.52
CA GLU A 28 -5.36 -9.02 17.48
C GLU A 28 -5.86 -9.35 16.07
N LEU A 29 -6.46 -8.39 15.39
CA LEU A 29 -6.91 -8.57 14.01
C LEU A 29 -5.72 -8.82 13.09
N ALA A 30 -4.63 -8.06 13.24
CA ALA A 30 -3.42 -8.27 12.45
C ALA A 30 -2.85 -9.68 12.63
N LYS A 31 -2.79 -10.20 13.86
CA LYS A 31 -2.34 -11.60 14.11
C LYS A 31 -3.19 -12.62 13.35
N LYS A 32 -4.52 -12.47 13.39
CA LYS A 32 -5.45 -13.36 12.65
C LYS A 32 -5.24 -13.27 11.14
N LEU A 33 -4.94 -12.08 10.62
CA LEU A 33 -4.70 -11.88 9.19
C LEU A 33 -3.33 -12.38 8.76
N ILE A 34 -2.30 -12.24 9.60
CA ILE A 34 -0.97 -12.81 9.37
C ILE A 34 -1.08 -14.33 9.22
N GLU A 35 -1.81 -14.99 10.12
CA GLU A 35 -2.10 -16.42 10.04
C GLU A 35 -2.89 -16.77 8.78
N LYS A 36 -4.02 -16.09 8.55
CA LYS A 36 -4.93 -16.38 7.45
C LYS A 36 -4.29 -16.23 6.07
N TYR A 37 -3.50 -15.19 5.87
CA TYR A 37 -2.86 -14.87 4.59
C TYR A 37 -1.42 -15.37 4.53
N GLN A 38 -0.95 -16.11 5.54
CA GLN A 38 0.43 -16.61 5.63
C GLN A 38 1.48 -15.51 5.43
N VAL A 39 1.22 -14.32 5.98
CA VAL A 39 2.17 -13.21 5.96
C VAL A 39 3.36 -13.57 6.83
N ASN A 40 4.55 -13.07 6.50
CA ASN A 40 5.73 -13.31 7.32
C ASN A 40 5.50 -12.86 8.78
N TYR A 41 5.60 -13.81 9.71
CA TYR A 41 5.33 -13.64 11.14
C TYR A 41 6.24 -12.62 11.84
N THR A 42 7.34 -12.21 11.22
CA THR A 42 8.19 -11.14 11.77
C THR A 42 7.58 -9.74 11.61
N MET A 43 6.52 -9.58 10.81
CA MET A 43 5.86 -8.29 10.62
C MET A 43 4.93 -7.95 11.79
N ASP A 44 5.09 -6.76 12.36
CA ASP A 44 4.11 -6.21 13.31
C ASP A 44 2.83 -5.69 12.62
N TYR A 45 1.85 -5.27 13.42
CA TYR A 45 0.53 -4.85 12.93
C TYR A 45 0.53 -3.55 12.09
N ASN A 46 1.58 -2.72 12.18
CA ASN A 46 1.78 -1.58 11.27
C ASN A 46 2.61 -2.01 10.05
N GLU A 47 3.61 -2.87 10.24
CA GLU A 47 4.46 -3.39 9.17
C GLU A 47 3.67 -4.20 8.14
N MET A 48 2.62 -4.92 8.55
CA MET A 48 1.72 -5.58 7.62
C MET A 48 1.15 -4.61 6.57
N ALA A 49 0.92 -3.35 6.94
CA ALA A 49 0.41 -2.33 6.04
C ALA A 49 1.51 -1.48 5.37
N THR A 50 2.62 -1.18 6.06
CA THR A 50 3.69 -0.33 5.50
C THR A 50 4.72 -1.11 4.66
N LYS A 51 4.86 -2.41 4.91
CA LYS A 51 5.80 -3.32 4.22
C LYS A 51 5.09 -4.46 3.49
N GLY A 52 3.82 -4.72 3.78
CA GLY A 52 3.04 -5.77 3.11
C GLY A 52 2.03 -5.24 2.09
N GLU A 53 1.14 -6.13 1.67
CA GLU A 53 0.09 -5.86 0.67
C GLU A 53 -1.24 -5.38 1.26
N PHE A 54 -1.30 -5.20 2.59
CA PHE A 54 -2.50 -4.73 3.26
C PHE A 54 -2.55 -3.20 3.30
N LEU A 55 -3.76 -2.65 3.44
CA LEU A 55 -3.96 -1.26 3.83
C LEU A 55 -4.55 -1.23 5.23
N LYS A 56 -4.05 -0.36 6.09
CA LYS A 56 -4.60 -0.14 7.43
C LYS A 56 -5.33 1.19 7.46
N PHE A 57 -6.54 1.17 7.99
CA PHE A 57 -7.34 2.35 8.26
C PHE A 57 -7.51 2.51 9.77
N GLY A 58 -7.33 3.72 10.27
CA GLY A 58 -7.59 4.06 11.67
C GLY A 58 -8.38 5.35 11.81
N THR A 59 -9.25 5.43 12.82
CA THR A 59 -10.07 6.60 13.15
C THR A 59 -9.82 7.12 14.55
N TYR A 60 -9.77 8.44 14.75
CA TYR A 60 -9.73 9.11 16.07
C TYR A 60 -10.86 10.16 16.16
N PRO A 61 -11.49 10.44 17.31
CA PRO A 61 -11.52 9.58 18.49
C PRO A 61 -12.10 8.22 18.10
N TRP A 62 -11.46 7.14 18.56
CA TRP A 62 -11.77 5.76 18.14
C TRP A 62 -13.19 5.32 18.51
N THR A 63 -13.89 6.13 19.30
CA THR A 63 -15.29 5.99 19.69
C THR A 63 -16.19 6.64 18.65
N GLY A 64 -17.11 5.88 18.06
CA GLY A 64 -18.15 6.41 17.18
C GLY A 64 -17.76 6.58 15.71
N LYS A 65 -16.48 6.36 15.33
CA LYS A 65 -15.98 6.50 13.94
C LYS A 65 -16.26 7.87 13.30
N GLU A 66 -16.49 8.90 14.12
CA GLU A 66 -16.85 10.24 13.65
C GLU A 66 -15.69 10.92 12.90
N GLY A 67 -14.46 10.57 13.27
CA GLY A 67 -13.25 10.95 12.55
C GLY A 67 -12.77 12.38 12.79
N CYS A 68 -11.48 12.53 13.09
CA CYS A 68 -10.80 13.83 13.19
C CYS A 68 -9.32 13.73 12.79
N ASN A 69 -8.48 14.67 13.21
CA ASN A 69 -7.07 14.78 12.82
C ASN A 69 -6.21 13.53 13.10
N GLY A 70 -6.59 12.67 14.05
CA GLY A 70 -5.86 11.43 14.35
C GLY A 70 -6.22 10.22 13.47
N CYS A 71 -7.16 10.38 12.52
CA CYS A 71 -7.42 9.35 11.52
C CYS A 71 -6.21 9.17 10.60
N HIS A 72 -5.98 7.95 10.13
CA HIS A 72 -4.88 7.66 9.24
C HIS A 72 -5.15 6.51 8.28
N VAL A 73 -4.38 6.48 7.19
CA VAL A 73 -4.27 5.35 6.27
C VAL A 73 -2.80 4.97 6.12
N PHE A 74 -2.44 3.72 6.41
CA PHE A 74 -1.12 3.18 6.11
C PHE A 74 -1.19 2.23 4.93
N LYS A 75 -0.26 2.41 4.01
CA LYS A 75 -0.09 1.63 2.80
C LYS A 75 1.40 1.58 2.43
N SER A 76 1.87 0.43 1.96
CA SER A 76 3.21 0.31 1.41
C SER A 76 3.35 1.09 0.10
N LEU A 77 4.47 1.80 -0.08
CA LEU A 77 4.81 2.45 -1.35
C LEU A 77 5.40 1.49 -2.39
N PHE A 78 5.75 0.27 -1.97
CA PHE A 78 6.39 -0.74 -2.81
C PHE A 78 5.44 -1.84 -3.26
N HIS A 79 4.28 -1.97 -2.60
CA HIS A 79 3.22 -2.90 -2.99
C HIS A 79 2.05 -2.13 -3.62
N PRO A 80 1.91 -2.19 -4.97
CA PRO A 80 0.72 -1.82 -5.70
C PRO A 80 -0.59 -2.25 -5.05
N LEU A 81 -1.64 -1.44 -5.17
CA LEU A 81 -3.00 -1.94 -4.96
C LEU A 81 -3.31 -3.04 -5.96
N THR A 82 -3.94 -4.11 -5.48
CA THR A 82 -4.58 -5.09 -6.36
C THR A 82 -5.86 -4.49 -6.96
N ASN A 83 -6.32 -5.05 -8.08
CA ASN A 83 -7.58 -4.61 -8.69
C ASN A 83 -8.76 -4.71 -7.70
N LYS A 84 -8.77 -5.75 -6.85
CA LYS A 84 -9.83 -5.96 -5.86
C LYS A 84 -9.81 -4.89 -4.77
N GLN A 85 -8.61 -4.48 -4.32
CA GLN A 85 -8.47 -3.37 -3.38
C GLN A 85 -8.91 -2.04 -4.00
N THR A 86 -8.54 -1.78 -5.26
CA THR A 86 -8.96 -0.58 -5.98
C THR A 86 -10.48 -0.49 -6.09
N ILE A 87 -11.15 -1.58 -6.49
CA ILE A 87 -12.62 -1.63 -6.57
C ILE A 87 -13.23 -1.35 -5.18
N TRP A 88 -12.76 -2.04 -4.15
CA TRP A 88 -13.27 -1.85 -2.79
C TRP A 88 -13.13 -0.40 -2.32
N ILE A 89 -11.97 0.21 -2.56
CA ILE A 89 -11.72 1.62 -2.21
C ILE A 89 -12.73 2.51 -2.93
N MET A 90 -12.88 2.37 -4.25
CA MET A 90 -13.81 3.19 -5.04
C MET A 90 -15.25 3.11 -4.53
N GLU A 91 -15.70 1.90 -4.18
CA GLU A 91 -17.05 1.66 -3.65
C GLU A 91 -17.27 2.18 -2.23
N ASN A 92 -16.19 2.39 -1.47
CA ASN A 92 -16.25 2.77 -0.05
C ASN A 92 -15.63 4.15 0.24
N MET A 93 -15.25 4.93 -0.79
CA MET A 93 -14.63 6.26 -0.64
C MET A 93 -15.46 7.23 0.20
N ASN A 94 -16.78 7.11 0.15
CA ASN A 94 -17.72 7.92 0.94
C ASN A 94 -17.70 7.60 2.44
N LYS A 95 -17.21 6.42 2.83
CA LYS A 95 -17.06 6.04 4.25
C LYS A 95 -15.80 6.63 4.87
N LEU A 96 -14.77 6.90 4.08
CA LEU A 96 -13.52 7.45 4.63
C LEU A 96 -13.77 8.84 5.26
N THR A 97 -12.99 9.20 6.26
CA THR A 97 -12.93 10.59 6.72
C THR A 97 -12.16 11.45 5.70
N ASP A 98 -12.30 12.77 5.74
CA ASP A 98 -11.51 13.67 4.88
C ASP A 98 -10.01 13.44 5.02
N LYS A 99 -9.56 13.22 6.26
CA LYS A 99 -8.17 12.90 6.57
C LYS A 99 -7.72 11.57 5.95
N GLN A 100 -8.56 10.52 6.05
CA GLN A 100 -8.26 9.23 5.43
C GLN A 100 -8.22 9.32 3.91
N ARG A 101 -9.16 10.05 3.29
CA ARG A 101 -9.15 10.30 1.84
C ARG A 101 -7.88 11.02 1.41
N PHE A 102 -7.49 12.05 2.16
CA PHE A 102 -6.27 12.81 1.89
C PHE A 102 -5.02 11.93 1.98
N GLU A 103 -4.85 11.15 3.04
CA GLU A 103 -3.68 10.28 3.21
C GLU A 103 -3.62 9.14 2.19
N LEU A 104 -4.77 8.56 1.84
CA LEU A 104 -4.85 7.57 0.78
C LEU A 104 -4.41 8.17 -0.55
N LYS A 105 -4.94 9.36 -0.90
CA LYS A 105 -4.55 10.08 -2.12
C LYS A 105 -3.04 10.35 -2.16
N VAL A 106 -2.48 10.91 -1.10
CA VAL A 106 -1.03 11.19 -0.99
C VAL A 106 -0.21 9.90 -1.15
N SER A 107 -0.64 8.81 -0.51
CA SER A 107 0.05 7.52 -0.61
C SER A 107 0.04 6.97 -2.05
N LEU A 108 -1.07 7.11 -2.77
CA LEU A 108 -1.18 6.67 -4.17
C LEU A 108 -0.31 7.51 -5.11
N GLU A 109 -0.27 8.84 -4.91
CA GLU A 109 0.60 9.74 -5.68
C GLU A 109 2.09 9.43 -5.42
N GLN A 110 2.45 9.18 -4.16
CA GLN A 110 3.80 8.78 -3.79
C GLN A 110 4.21 7.44 -4.40
N GLU A 111 3.32 6.45 -4.38
CA GLU A 111 3.55 5.16 -5.01
C GLU A 111 3.79 5.32 -6.53
N GLU A 112 2.99 6.12 -7.22
CA GLU A 112 3.16 6.39 -8.65
C GLU A 112 4.53 7.03 -8.93
N MET A 113 4.96 7.98 -8.11
CA MET A 113 6.29 8.59 -8.23
C MET A 113 7.41 7.56 -8.01
N VAL A 114 7.30 6.69 -7.01
CA VAL A 114 8.27 5.61 -6.74
C VAL A 114 8.34 4.65 -7.93
N ARG A 115 7.19 4.22 -8.47
CA ARG A 115 7.13 3.35 -9.65
C ARG A 115 7.81 3.98 -10.86
N LYS A 116 7.56 5.26 -11.14
CA LYS A 116 8.19 5.99 -12.26
C LYS A 116 9.71 6.06 -12.10
N LYS A 117 10.20 6.39 -10.89
CA LYS A 117 11.64 6.42 -10.59
C LYS A 117 12.30 5.05 -10.81
N LEU A 118 11.70 3.98 -10.27
CA LEU A 118 12.21 2.62 -10.44
C LEU A 118 12.22 2.17 -11.91
N ALA A 119 11.21 2.55 -12.70
CA ALA A 119 11.16 2.25 -14.13
C ALA A 119 12.30 2.95 -14.91
N ILE A 120 12.56 4.23 -14.61
CA ILE A 120 13.66 4.99 -15.21
C ILE A 120 15.01 4.36 -14.86
N GLU A 121 15.22 4.00 -13.60
CA GLU A 121 16.45 3.35 -13.15
C GLU A 121 16.69 2.00 -13.83
N ARG A 122 15.63 1.18 -13.97
CA ARG A 122 15.69 -0.10 -14.69
C ARG A 122 16.06 0.10 -16.16
N ALA A 123 15.46 1.06 -16.84
CA ALA A 123 15.77 1.37 -18.24
C ALA A 123 17.24 1.81 -18.40
N ARG A 124 17.72 2.70 -17.52
CA ARG A 124 19.14 3.14 -17.51
C ARG A 124 20.11 1.99 -17.26
N ASN A 125 19.76 1.06 -16.37
CA ASN A 125 20.61 -0.10 -16.08
C ASN A 125 20.62 -1.09 -17.25
N ALA A 126 19.48 -1.32 -17.91
CA ALA A 126 19.41 -2.16 -19.11
C ALA A 126 20.24 -1.58 -20.26
N GLU A 127 20.21 -0.26 -20.46
CA GLU A 127 21.04 0.44 -21.46
C GLU A 127 22.53 0.26 -21.16
N LYS A 128 22.97 0.43 -19.90
CA LYS A 128 24.37 0.18 -19.50
C LYS A 128 24.83 -1.24 -19.82
N ILE A 129 23.98 -2.24 -19.54
CA ILE A 129 24.27 -3.65 -19.85
C ILE A 129 24.37 -3.86 -21.38
N GLN A 130 23.47 -3.24 -22.15
CA GLN A 130 23.49 -3.35 -23.61
C GLN A 130 24.73 -2.70 -24.23
N VAL A 131 25.14 -1.54 -23.72
CA VAL A 131 26.37 -0.84 -24.15
C VAL A 131 27.61 -1.67 -23.82
N SER A 132 27.70 -2.25 -22.63
CA SER A 132 28.84 -3.09 -22.25
C SER A 132 28.93 -4.35 -23.11
N TYR A 133 27.80 -4.99 -23.42
CA TYR A 133 27.77 -6.16 -24.31
C TYR A 133 28.27 -5.83 -25.71
N ARG A 134 27.83 -4.70 -26.29
CA ARG A 134 28.28 -4.20 -27.61
C ARG A 134 29.77 -3.85 -27.64
N ALA A 135 30.29 -3.26 -26.57
CA ALA A 135 31.72 -2.95 -26.46
C ALA A 135 32.57 -4.23 -26.39
N GLY A 136 32.14 -5.23 -25.61
CA GLY A 136 32.83 -6.52 -25.52
C GLY A 136 32.83 -7.31 -26.84
N THR A 137 31.73 -7.31 -27.59
CA THR A 137 31.67 -7.97 -28.91
C THR A 137 32.53 -7.28 -29.96
N ARG A 138 32.65 -5.94 -29.92
CA ARG A 138 33.56 -5.22 -30.82
C ARG A 138 35.02 -5.52 -30.52
N LEU A 139 35.41 -5.62 -29.25
CA LEU A 139 36.78 -5.96 -28.87
C LEU A 139 37.16 -7.41 -29.25
N SER A 140 36.22 -8.36 -29.18
CA SER A 140 36.47 -9.74 -29.64
C SER A 140 36.56 -9.88 -31.17
N ALA A 141 35.93 -8.97 -31.92
CA ALA A 141 35.91 -9.03 -33.40
C ALA A 141 37.13 -8.36 -34.06
N VAL A 142 37.94 -7.61 -33.31
CA VAL A 142 39.15 -6.90 -33.81
C VAL A 142 40.44 -7.68 -33.47
N GLY A 143 40.32 -8.83 -32.81
CA GLY A 143 41.42 -9.74 -32.50
C GLY A 143 41.42 -10.99 -33.38
N VAL A 144 41.65 -10.84 -34.69
CA VAL A 144 42.15 -11.89 -35.61
C VAL A 144 43.09 -11.23 -36.61
#